data_AF-A0A917BD85-F1
#
_entry.id   AF-A0A917BD85-F1
#
_cell.length_a   1.000
_cell.length_b   1.000
_cell.length_c   1.000
_cell.angle_alpha   90.00
_cell.angle_beta   90.00
_cell.angle_gamma   90.00
#
_symmetry.space_group_name_H-M   'P 1'
#
loop_
_entity.id
_entity.type
_entity.pdbx_description
1 polymer ?
#
loop_
_entity_poly.entity_id
_entity_poly.type
_entity_poly.pdbx_seq_one_letter_code
_entity_poly.pdbx_strand_id
1 'polypeptide(L)'
;MVDLFAGYGATLLPRKPIKGPAAYDEMFPEPDSSSPVEARAAYKDIYNALARMTQEELRGRTDALASSYLAQGVTFDFAGEERPFPLDAVPRVIEQKEWVGVEKGIKQRVLALEAFLADIYGSQNAIRDGVIPAGLVSSSSHFHREAAGIVSANGVRIQVSGIDLIRDEKGGWRVLEDNVRVPSGVSYVISNRRVMAQTLPELFVSMRVRPVGDYPNKLLQALRAAAPEGVEDPNVVVLTPGVYNSAYFEHTLLARLMGIELVEGRDLFCSGGRVWMRTTAGPTRVDVIYRRVDDEFLDPLQFRADSMLGSPGILLAARLGNVTIANAVGNGVADDKLVYTYLPDLIRYYLGEEPLIANVDTWRLEDPGALEEVLDRLDELVVKPVDGSGGKGLVVGPAASPKELEALRKRLIKDPRGWIAQPVIQLSTIPTLVEDGMRPRHADLRPFAVNDGKDVWVLPGGLTRVALPEGELVVNSSQGGGSKDTWVVGFAGGFSPVDGTAVIAQNIQGLVADQAANTQAIPIVGKHAPDHSPYDKPRSHQDQQEQQQQQLAAAPPALARRSAGHPDARGRLPRPPLTLGEPLATPSAGDRDLSTREREVCGRARPPRPSRSSANVAPAAAATEGEAGAC
;
A
#
# COMPACT_ATOMS: atom_id res chain seq x y z
N MET A 1 -40.61 -2.80 -10.13
CA MET A 1 -39.36 -2.90 -9.36
C MET A 1 -38.53 -3.98 -10.04
N VAL A 2 -37.39 -3.63 -10.63
CA VAL A 2 -36.45 -4.61 -11.17
C VAL A 2 -35.56 -5.03 -10.01
N ASP A 3 -35.35 -6.33 -9.83
CA ASP A 3 -34.42 -6.85 -8.83
C ASP A 3 -32.99 -6.38 -9.16
N LEU A 4 -32.31 -5.82 -8.15
CA LEU A 4 -30.93 -5.32 -8.24
C LEU A 4 -29.93 -6.41 -8.68
N PHE A 5 -30.24 -7.68 -8.40
CA PHE A 5 -29.45 -8.85 -8.76
C PHE A 5 -30.05 -9.65 -9.94
N ALA A 6 -31.02 -9.08 -10.66
CA ALA A 6 -31.65 -9.74 -11.82
C ALA A 6 -30.59 -10.12 -12.88
N GLY A 7 -30.44 -11.42 -13.13
CA GLY A 7 -29.45 -11.95 -14.07
C GLY A 7 -28.01 -12.02 -13.53
N TYR A 8 -27.75 -11.62 -12.28
CA TYR A 8 -26.40 -11.65 -11.68
C TYR A 8 -25.79 -13.06 -11.72
N GLY A 9 -26.56 -14.09 -11.36
CA GLY A 9 -26.12 -15.50 -11.44
C GLY A 9 -25.73 -15.95 -12.86
N ALA A 10 -26.34 -15.39 -13.90
CA ALA A 10 -25.94 -15.64 -15.29
C ALA A 10 -24.64 -14.92 -15.70
N THR A 11 -24.15 -13.97 -14.89
CA THR A 11 -22.85 -13.31 -15.06
C THR A 11 -21.73 -13.92 -14.22
N LEU A 12 -22.04 -14.88 -13.32
CA LEU A 12 -21.03 -15.72 -12.64
C LEU A 12 -20.43 -16.76 -13.59
N LEU A 13 -21.16 -17.15 -14.64
CA LEU A 13 -20.66 -18.05 -15.69
C LEU A 13 -19.79 -17.26 -16.69
N PRO A 14 -18.54 -17.70 -16.98
CA PRO A 14 -17.63 -16.93 -17.82
C PRO A 14 -18.10 -16.88 -19.28
N ARG A 15 -18.37 -15.66 -19.76
CA ARG A 15 -18.81 -15.35 -21.14
C ARG A 15 -17.88 -15.85 -22.25
N LYS A 16 -16.64 -16.18 -21.92
CA LYS A 16 -15.60 -16.70 -22.81
C LYS A 16 -14.81 -17.76 -22.04
N PRO A 17 -14.55 -18.96 -22.59
CA PRO A 17 -13.90 -20.03 -21.86
C PRO A 17 -12.41 -19.74 -21.67
N ILE A 18 -12.08 -19.05 -20.57
CA ILE A 18 -10.77 -19.21 -19.92
C ILE A 18 -10.71 -20.67 -19.44
N LYS A 19 -9.64 -21.39 -19.76
CA LYS A 19 -9.42 -22.74 -19.19
C LYS A 19 -9.24 -22.60 -17.67
N GLY A 20 -10.25 -22.95 -16.88
CA GLY A 20 -10.17 -22.88 -15.43
C GLY A 20 -11.48 -23.18 -14.71
N PRO A 21 -11.43 -23.30 -13.37
CA PRO A 21 -12.62 -23.33 -12.53
C PRO A 21 -13.35 -21.97 -12.53
N ALA A 22 -14.60 -21.94 -12.05
CA ALA A 22 -15.29 -20.68 -11.78
C ALA A 22 -14.64 -19.95 -10.58
N ALA A 23 -14.81 -18.63 -10.50
CA ALA A 23 -14.37 -17.86 -9.35
C ALA A 23 -15.36 -18.03 -8.18
N TYR A 24 -14.86 -18.14 -6.95
CA TYR A 24 -15.69 -18.16 -5.74
C TYR A 24 -16.35 -16.79 -5.54
N ASP A 25 -17.68 -16.69 -5.63
CA ASP A 25 -18.38 -15.45 -5.28
C ASP A 25 -18.65 -15.35 -3.77
N GLU A 26 -18.35 -14.19 -3.20
CA GLU A 26 -18.48 -13.91 -1.76
C GLU A 26 -19.94 -13.79 -1.30
N MET A 27 -20.85 -13.28 -2.14
CA MET A 27 -22.25 -13.11 -1.78
C MET A 27 -23.10 -14.33 -2.12
N PHE A 28 -22.81 -15.00 -3.25
CA PHE A 28 -23.67 -16.06 -3.79
C PHE A 28 -22.95 -17.42 -3.91
N PRO A 29 -23.67 -18.55 -3.77
CA PRO A 29 -23.16 -19.86 -4.17
C PRO A 29 -22.99 -19.94 -5.70
N GLU A 30 -22.31 -20.99 -6.18
CA GLU A 30 -22.36 -21.34 -7.60
C GLU A 30 -23.83 -21.60 -8.01
N PRO A 31 -24.27 -21.12 -9.20
CA PRO A 31 -25.66 -21.23 -9.62
C PRO A 31 -26.00 -22.68 -10.01
N ASP A 32 -26.70 -23.41 -9.13
CA ASP A 32 -27.40 -24.62 -9.54
C ASP A 32 -28.53 -24.27 -10.54
N SER A 33 -28.78 -25.15 -11.50
CA SER A 33 -29.70 -24.89 -12.63
C SER A 33 -31.20 -25.03 -12.29
N SER A 34 -31.55 -25.11 -11.00
CA SER A 34 -32.89 -25.46 -10.51
C SER A 34 -33.40 -24.60 -9.33
N SER A 35 -32.53 -23.92 -8.59
CA SER A 35 -32.89 -23.12 -7.41
C SER A 35 -32.80 -21.60 -7.66
N PRO A 36 -33.63 -20.78 -7.00
CA PRO A 36 -33.34 -19.35 -6.87
C PRO A 36 -32.07 -19.14 -6.04
N VAL A 37 -31.19 -18.23 -6.47
CA VAL A 37 -29.87 -18.04 -5.86
C VAL A 37 -29.99 -17.30 -4.52
N GLU A 38 -30.05 -18.04 -3.42
CA GLU A 38 -30.03 -17.46 -2.07
C GLU A 38 -28.61 -17.00 -1.70
N ALA A 39 -28.48 -15.80 -1.11
CA ALA A 39 -27.20 -15.28 -0.65
C ALA A 39 -26.62 -16.11 0.52
N ARG A 40 -25.29 -16.25 0.57
CA ARG A 40 -24.55 -16.93 1.64
C ARG A 40 -24.88 -16.30 3.01
N ALA A 41 -24.86 -17.12 4.07
CA ALA A 41 -25.32 -16.73 5.41
C ALA A 41 -24.75 -15.38 5.91
N ALA A 42 -23.43 -15.19 5.80
CA ALA A 42 -22.73 -13.96 6.18
C ALA A 42 -23.24 -12.70 5.46
N TYR A 43 -23.73 -12.84 4.23
CA TYR A 43 -24.23 -11.75 3.39
C TYR A 43 -25.75 -11.54 3.46
N LYS A 44 -26.50 -12.42 4.12
CA LYS A 44 -27.97 -12.45 4.05
C LYS A 44 -28.63 -11.13 4.47
N ASP A 45 -28.13 -10.46 5.50
CA ASP A 45 -28.65 -9.16 5.94
C ASP A 45 -28.33 -8.02 4.97
N ILE A 46 -27.14 -8.03 4.35
CA ILE A 46 -26.77 -7.06 3.30
C ILE A 46 -27.62 -7.28 2.06
N TYR A 47 -27.77 -8.52 1.61
CA TYR A 47 -28.65 -8.87 0.49
C TYR A 47 -30.09 -8.40 0.76
N ASN A 48 -30.63 -8.66 1.96
CA ASN A 48 -31.96 -8.22 2.36
C ASN A 48 -32.13 -6.68 2.41
N ALA A 49 -31.06 -5.92 2.64
CA ALA A 49 -31.07 -4.46 2.59
C ALA A 49 -30.94 -3.93 1.16
N LEU A 50 -29.99 -4.45 0.39
CA LEU A 50 -29.74 -4.06 -1.00
C LEU A 50 -30.90 -4.42 -1.94
N ALA A 51 -31.51 -5.60 -1.79
CA ALA A 51 -32.66 -6.04 -2.59
C ALA A 51 -33.95 -5.23 -2.35
N ARG A 52 -33.96 -4.34 -1.34
CA ARG A 52 -35.04 -3.35 -1.12
C ARG A 52 -34.78 -2.01 -1.81
N MET A 53 -33.57 -1.79 -2.34
CA MET A 53 -33.17 -0.56 -3.02
C MET A 53 -33.20 -0.76 -4.54
N THR A 54 -33.56 0.29 -5.26
CA THR A 54 -33.38 0.37 -6.70
C THR A 54 -31.91 0.66 -7.07
N GLN A 55 -31.54 0.34 -8.31
CA GLN A 55 -30.22 0.69 -8.85
C GLN A 55 -29.96 2.22 -8.86
N GLU A 56 -31.00 3.04 -8.99
CA GLU A 56 -30.90 4.51 -8.93
C GLU A 56 -30.64 5.00 -7.50
N GLU A 57 -31.31 4.43 -6.49
CA GLU A 57 -31.04 4.74 -5.07
C GLU A 57 -29.62 4.31 -4.65
N LEU A 58 -29.14 3.15 -5.12
CA LEU A 58 -27.79 2.68 -4.82
C LEU A 58 -26.71 3.54 -5.52
N ARG A 59 -26.93 3.96 -6.77
CA ARG A 59 -26.07 4.96 -7.45
C ARG A 59 -26.07 6.28 -6.69
N GLY A 60 -27.23 6.83 -6.35
CA GLY A 60 -27.33 8.09 -5.60
C GLY A 60 -26.66 8.03 -4.20
N ARG A 61 -26.68 6.87 -3.53
CA ARG A 61 -25.85 6.65 -2.34
C ARG A 61 -24.36 6.64 -2.68
N THR A 62 -23.95 5.98 -3.75
CA THR A 62 -22.54 5.91 -4.19
C THR A 62 -21.99 7.29 -4.60
N ASP A 63 -22.78 8.12 -5.27
CA ASP A 63 -22.43 9.51 -5.60
C ASP A 63 -22.27 10.36 -4.32
N ALA A 64 -23.10 10.11 -3.30
CA ALA A 64 -22.97 10.73 -1.98
C ALA A 64 -21.75 10.22 -1.20
N LEU A 65 -21.39 8.92 -1.32
CA LEU A 65 -20.14 8.37 -0.79
C LEU A 65 -18.93 9.11 -1.40
N ALA A 66 -18.85 9.17 -2.73
CA ALA A 66 -17.77 9.85 -3.46
C ALA A 66 -17.68 11.35 -3.14
N SER A 67 -18.83 12.02 -2.98
CA SER A 67 -18.90 13.42 -2.55
C SER A 67 -18.38 13.61 -1.11
N SER A 68 -18.69 12.68 -0.21
CA SER A 68 -18.18 12.68 1.17
C SER A 68 -16.67 12.43 1.23
N TYR A 69 -16.13 11.59 0.33
CA TYR A 69 -14.69 11.36 0.19
C TYR A 69 -13.95 12.64 -0.19
N LEU A 70 -14.41 13.33 -1.24
CA LEU A 70 -13.84 14.62 -1.66
C LEU A 70 -13.91 15.65 -0.51
N ALA A 71 -15.05 15.74 0.18
CA ALA A 71 -15.24 16.66 1.30
C ALA A 71 -14.37 16.34 2.54
N GLN A 72 -13.92 15.09 2.69
CA GLN A 72 -12.99 14.66 3.74
C GLN A 72 -11.52 14.67 3.29
N GLY A 73 -11.23 15.07 2.04
CA GLY A 73 -9.88 15.08 1.47
C GLY A 73 -9.33 13.70 1.13
N VAL A 74 -10.19 12.67 0.99
CA VAL A 74 -9.80 11.29 0.70
C VAL A 74 -9.54 11.12 -0.81
N THR A 75 -8.43 11.72 -1.27
CA THR A 75 -7.97 11.65 -2.66
C THR A 75 -6.89 10.59 -2.87
N PHE A 76 -6.63 10.29 -4.14
CA PHE A 76 -5.43 9.59 -4.60
C PHE A 76 -4.92 10.26 -5.87
N ASP A 77 -3.60 10.21 -6.10
CA ASP A 77 -3.00 10.63 -7.37
C ASP A 77 -3.29 9.58 -8.46
N PHE A 78 -3.97 10.01 -9.51
CA PHE A 78 -4.10 9.28 -10.75
C PHE A 78 -3.50 10.09 -11.91
N ALA A 79 -2.28 9.70 -12.32
CA ALA A 79 -1.56 10.29 -13.45
C ALA A 79 -1.28 11.82 -13.34
N GLY A 80 -1.16 12.35 -12.13
CA GLY A 80 -0.94 13.76 -11.83
C GLY A 80 -2.21 14.54 -11.47
N GLU A 81 -3.37 13.88 -11.43
CA GLU A 81 -4.63 14.47 -10.94
C GLU A 81 -5.07 13.82 -9.63
N GLU A 82 -5.36 14.63 -8.61
CA GLU A 82 -6.07 14.15 -7.42
C GLU A 82 -7.52 13.81 -7.77
N ARG A 83 -7.93 12.57 -7.50
CA ARG A 83 -9.30 12.08 -7.71
C ARG A 83 -9.84 11.42 -6.42
N PRO A 84 -11.16 11.40 -6.17
CA PRO A 84 -11.73 10.64 -5.05
C PRO A 84 -11.47 9.15 -5.25
N PHE A 85 -10.95 8.47 -4.23
CA PHE A 85 -10.69 7.03 -4.33
C PHE A 85 -12.02 6.26 -4.44
N PRO A 86 -12.27 5.44 -5.49
CA PRO A 86 -13.58 4.83 -5.69
C PRO A 86 -13.95 3.86 -4.56
N LEU A 87 -14.99 4.20 -3.80
CA LEU A 87 -15.63 3.31 -2.83
C LEU A 87 -16.89 2.71 -3.44
N ASP A 88 -16.96 1.39 -3.51
CA ASP A 88 -18.19 0.67 -3.83
C ASP A 88 -19.03 0.41 -2.56
N ALA A 89 -20.35 0.59 -2.69
CA ALA A 89 -21.31 0.53 -1.58
C ALA A 89 -21.62 -0.88 -1.05
N VAL A 90 -21.07 -1.95 -1.65
CA VAL A 90 -21.26 -3.34 -1.19
C VAL A 90 -19.96 -3.84 -0.53
N PRO A 91 -19.90 -3.97 0.82
CA PRO A 91 -18.67 -4.33 1.52
C PRO A 91 -18.26 -5.79 1.30
N ARG A 92 -16.98 -6.10 1.59
CA ARG A 92 -16.52 -7.46 1.82
C ARG A 92 -16.95 -7.90 3.23
N VAL A 93 -17.63 -9.03 3.38
CA VAL A 93 -18.05 -9.55 4.70
C VAL A 93 -17.28 -10.81 5.04
N ILE A 94 -16.77 -10.90 6.28
CA ILE A 94 -16.01 -12.05 6.78
C ILE A 94 -16.55 -12.42 8.17
N GLU A 95 -16.90 -13.68 8.38
CA GLU A 95 -17.38 -14.14 9.69
C GLU A 95 -16.25 -14.12 10.73
N GLN A 96 -16.53 -13.70 11.97
CA GLN A 96 -15.55 -13.70 13.06
C GLN A 96 -14.93 -15.08 13.32
N LYS A 97 -15.68 -16.18 13.07
CA LYS A 97 -15.18 -17.56 13.09
C LYS A 97 -13.98 -17.75 12.15
N GLU A 98 -14.11 -17.27 10.92
CA GLU A 98 -13.11 -17.35 9.87
C GLU A 98 -11.97 -16.36 10.13
N TRP A 99 -12.32 -15.14 10.55
CA TRP A 99 -11.34 -14.11 10.89
C TRP A 99 -10.35 -14.56 11.98
N VAL A 100 -10.77 -15.36 12.96
CA VAL A 100 -9.85 -15.92 13.99
C VAL A 100 -8.77 -16.83 13.37
N GLY A 101 -9.03 -17.49 12.24
CA GLY A 101 -8.01 -18.22 11.49
C GLY A 101 -7.04 -17.28 10.78
N VAL A 102 -7.59 -16.30 10.06
CA VAL A 102 -6.81 -15.26 9.34
C VAL A 102 -5.91 -14.45 10.29
N GLU A 103 -6.45 -14.00 11.42
CA GLU A 103 -5.76 -13.27 12.47
C GLU A 103 -4.57 -14.06 13.02
N LYS A 104 -4.75 -15.36 13.33
CA LYS A 104 -3.66 -16.23 13.81
C LYS A 104 -2.58 -16.46 12.77
N GLY A 105 -2.97 -16.71 11.51
CA GLY A 105 -1.99 -16.94 10.43
C GLY A 105 -1.17 -15.69 10.10
N ILE A 106 -1.78 -14.50 10.17
CA ILE A 106 -1.04 -13.23 10.05
C ILE A 106 -0.06 -13.07 11.21
N LYS A 107 -0.47 -13.31 12.47
CA LYS A 107 0.43 -13.26 13.64
C LYS A 107 1.63 -14.19 13.45
N GLN A 108 1.40 -15.47 13.11
CA GLN A 108 2.44 -16.46 12.83
C GLN A 108 3.40 -15.97 11.74
N ARG A 109 2.86 -15.49 10.61
CA ARG A 109 3.65 -15.04 9.46
C ARG A 109 4.54 -13.84 9.80
N VAL A 110 4.01 -12.85 10.52
CA VAL A 110 4.78 -11.69 10.97
C VAL A 110 5.90 -12.10 11.93
N LEU A 111 5.64 -13.02 12.87
CA LEU A 111 6.68 -13.53 13.78
C LEU A 111 7.81 -14.27 13.04
N ALA A 112 7.48 -15.04 11.99
CA ALA A 112 8.49 -15.68 11.14
C ALA A 112 9.29 -14.66 10.29
N LEU A 113 8.66 -13.58 9.81
CA LEU A 113 9.33 -12.49 9.09
C LEU A 113 10.24 -11.65 10.00
N GLU A 114 9.84 -11.40 11.25
CA GLU A 114 10.68 -10.77 12.29
C GLU A 114 11.91 -11.65 12.60
N ALA A 115 11.70 -12.94 12.87
CA ALA A 115 12.77 -13.90 13.16
C ALA A 115 13.76 -14.02 11.98
N PHE A 116 13.24 -14.09 10.75
CA PHE A 116 14.04 -14.03 9.52
C PHE A 116 14.90 -12.75 9.48
N LEU A 117 14.29 -11.57 9.55
CA LEU A 117 15.03 -10.30 9.46
C LEU A 117 16.08 -10.14 10.58
N ALA A 118 15.77 -10.57 11.80
CA ALA A 118 16.71 -10.55 12.92
C ALA A 118 17.91 -11.49 12.69
N ASP A 119 17.68 -12.67 12.10
CA ASP A 119 18.73 -13.64 11.77
C ASP A 119 19.58 -13.18 10.57
N ILE A 120 18.96 -12.67 9.50
CA ILE A 120 19.68 -12.24 8.28
C ILE A 120 20.59 -11.04 8.55
N TYR A 121 20.18 -10.13 9.43
CA TYR A 121 21.01 -9.01 9.91
C TYR A 121 21.87 -9.34 11.14
N GLY A 122 21.84 -10.60 11.59
CA GLY A 122 22.54 -11.10 12.77
C GLY A 122 23.39 -12.34 12.49
N SER A 123 22.93 -13.50 12.96
CA SER A 123 23.72 -14.75 13.00
C SER A 123 23.63 -15.62 11.74
N GLN A 124 22.70 -15.32 10.83
CA GLN A 124 22.49 -15.97 9.54
C GLN A 124 22.35 -17.51 9.63
N ASN A 125 21.72 -18.00 10.70
CA ASN A 125 21.52 -19.42 10.95
C ASN A 125 20.78 -20.11 9.81
N ALA A 126 19.65 -19.54 9.33
CA ALA A 126 18.88 -20.13 8.22
C ALA A 126 19.68 -20.23 6.90
N ILE A 127 20.74 -19.43 6.74
CA ILE A 127 21.67 -19.51 5.60
C ILE A 127 22.72 -20.61 5.82
N ARG A 128 23.31 -20.70 7.02
CA ARG A 128 24.30 -21.75 7.35
C ARG A 128 23.67 -23.15 7.33
N ASP A 129 22.45 -23.25 7.83
CA ASP A 129 21.72 -24.50 8.02
C ASP A 129 20.99 -24.92 6.73
N GLY A 130 21.13 -24.15 5.64
CA GLY A 130 20.69 -24.49 4.28
C GLY A 130 19.21 -24.23 3.96
N VAL A 131 18.46 -23.61 4.87
CA VAL A 131 17.02 -23.34 4.71
C VAL A 131 16.78 -22.29 3.62
N ILE A 132 17.64 -21.28 3.50
CA ILE A 132 17.58 -20.28 2.42
C ILE A 132 18.98 -20.02 1.83
N PRO A 133 19.15 -20.00 0.49
CA PRO A 133 20.46 -19.81 -0.11
C PRO A 133 21.08 -18.43 0.19
N ALA A 134 22.36 -18.39 0.59
CA ALA A 134 23.12 -17.14 0.78
C ALA A 134 23.05 -16.22 -0.46
N GLY A 135 23.11 -16.82 -1.65
CA GLY A 135 22.99 -16.12 -2.93
C GLY A 135 21.63 -15.45 -3.14
N LEU A 136 20.56 -16.00 -2.58
CA LEU A 136 19.22 -15.43 -2.64
C LEU A 136 19.20 -14.06 -1.96
N VAL A 137 19.51 -14.03 -0.67
CA VAL A 137 19.59 -12.82 0.16
C VAL A 137 20.61 -11.82 -0.41
N SER A 138 21.84 -12.26 -0.67
CA SER A 138 22.95 -11.34 -0.99
C SER A 138 22.87 -10.67 -2.37
N SER A 139 21.97 -11.12 -3.25
CA SER A 139 21.68 -10.49 -4.54
C SER A 139 20.33 -9.76 -4.60
N SER A 140 19.54 -9.77 -3.53
CA SER A 140 18.33 -8.94 -3.47
C SER A 140 18.73 -7.46 -3.49
N SER A 141 18.08 -6.69 -4.36
CA SER A 141 18.29 -5.24 -4.50
C SER A 141 17.95 -4.46 -3.23
N HIS A 142 17.19 -5.07 -2.31
CA HIS A 142 16.74 -4.48 -1.05
C HIS A 142 17.41 -5.08 0.20
N PHE A 143 18.46 -5.88 0.04
CA PHE A 143 19.33 -6.30 1.15
C PHE A 143 20.36 -5.21 1.49
N HIS A 144 19.88 -4.15 2.15
CA HIS A 144 20.70 -3.02 2.57
C HIS A 144 21.64 -3.41 3.72
N ARG A 145 22.95 -3.51 3.46
CA ARG A 145 23.97 -3.89 4.47
C ARG A 145 24.13 -2.83 5.55
N GLU A 146 23.71 -1.61 5.24
CA GLU A 146 23.69 -0.43 6.09
C GLU A 146 22.76 -0.62 7.30
N ALA A 147 21.80 -1.54 7.22
CA ALA A 147 20.93 -1.93 8.33
C ALA A 147 21.60 -2.88 9.35
N ALA A 148 22.75 -3.47 9.04
CA ALA A 148 23.45 -4.36 9.96
C ALA A 148 23.86 -3.63 11.25
N GLY A 149 23.64 -4.27 12.39
CA GLY A 149 23.86 -3.69 13.72
C GLY A 149 22.85 -2.60 14.13
N ILE A 150 21.81 -2.33 13.35
CA ILE A 150 20.69 -1.49 13.79
C ILE A 150 19.63 -2.39 14.44
N VAL A 151 19.43 -2.22 15.74
CA VAL A 151 18.49 -2.98 16.57
C VAL A 151 17.66 -1.98 17.37
N SER A 152 16.33 -2.13 17.35
CA SER A 152 15.38 -1.35 18.15
C SER A 152 15.37 -1.84 19.61
N ALA A 153 15.02 -0.96 20.56
CA ALA A 153 15.07 -1.30 21.99
C ALA A 153 14.14 -2.47 22.39
N ASN A 154 13.03 -2.68 21.68
CA ASN A 154 12.12 -3.82 21.86
C ASN A 154 12.37 -4.96 20.86
N GLY A 155 13.45 -4.91 20.06
CA GLY A 155 13.81 -5.91 19.04
C GLY A 155 12.93 -5.94 17.77
N VAL A 156 11.78 -5.26 17.78
CA VAL A 156 10.82 -5.23 16.66
C VAL A 156 11.42 -4.55 15.44
N ARG A 157 11.38 -5.21 14.28
CA ARG A 157 11.76 -4.64 12.99
C ARG A 157 10.54 -4.28 12.13
N ILE A 158 9.40 -4.95 12.32
CA ILE A 158 8.18 -4.81 11.53
C ILE A 158 7.05 -4.24 12.41
N GLN A 159 7.19 -2.99 12.85
CA GLN A 159 6.15 -2.29 13.65
C GLN A 159 4.79 -2.27 12.95
N VAL A 160 4.75 -2.23 11.61
CA VAL A 160 3.54 -2.36 10.78
C VAL A 160 3.80 -3.33 9.62
N SER A 161 2.87 -4.26 9.36
CA SER A 161 2.87 -5.08 8.14
C SER A 161 1.53 -5.00 7.42
N GLY A 162 1.56 -5.00 6.08
CA GLY A 162 0.39 -5.27 5.25
C GLY A 162 0.55 -6.64 4.59
N ILE A 163 -0.34 -7.59 4.87
CA ILE A 163 -0.27 -8.94 4.30
C ILE A 163 -1.36 -9.03 3.23
N ASP A 164 -0.99 -9.21 1.95
CA ASP A 164 -1.97 -9.30 0.88
C ASP A 164 -2.54 -10.71 0.81
N LEU A 165 -3.85 -10.83 1.02
CA LEU A 165 -4.60 -12.08 1.00
C LEU A 165 -5.54 -12.11 -0.21
N ILE A 166 -5.66 -13.29 -0.80
CA ILE A 166 -6.75 -13.64 -1.72
C ILE A 166 -7.53 -14.81 -1.15
N ARG A 167 -8.76 -14.98 -1.61
CA ARG A 167 -9.51 -16.23 -1.48
C ARG A 167 -9.51 -16.93 -2.84
N ASP A 168 -9.10 -18.20 -2.86
CA ASP A 168 -9.01 -19.04 -4.05
C ASP A 168 -10.39 -19.58 -4.50
N GLU A 169 -10.44 -20.28 -5.64
CA GLU A 169 -11.68 -20.82 -6.21
C GLU A 169 -12.40 -21.81 -5.29
N LYS A 170 -11.69 -22.39 -4.32
CA LYS A 170 -12.24 -23.36 -3.35
C LYS A 170 -12.72 -22.68 -2.07
N GLY A 171 -12.60 -21.36 -1.98
CA GLY A 171 -12.91 -20.57 -0.80
C GLY A 171 -11.78 -20.52 0.24
N GLY A 172 -10.57 -21.01 -0.08
CA GLY A 172 -9.42 -21.02 0.83
C GLY A 172 -8.64 -19.70 0.80
N TRP A 173 -8.18 -19.22 1.96
CA TRP A 173 -7.28 -18.07 2.03
C TRP A 173 -5.86 -18.43 1.59
N ARG A 174 -5.26 -17.58 0.75
CA ARG A 174 -3.85 -17.63 0.36
C ARG A 174 -3.19 -16.28 0.59
N VAL A 175 -1.94 -16.27 1.04
CA VAL A 175 -1.11 -15.06 0.98
C VAL A 175 -0.58 -14.88 -0.43
N LEU A 176 -0.73 -13.69 -1.00
CA LEU A 176 -0.27 -13.31 -2.33
C LEU A 176 1.07 -12.56 -2.30
N GLU A 177 1.23 -11.63 -1.35
CA GLU A 177 2.38 -10.73 -1.23
C GLU A 177 2.49 -10.24 0.23
N ASP A 178 3.71 -9.96 0.68
CA ASP A 178 4.00 -9.37 2.01
C ASP A 178 4.43 -7.91 1.82
N ASN A 179 4.15 -7.02 2.77
CA ASN A 179 4.56 -5.62 2.72
C ASN A 179 5.11 -5.22 4.09
N VAL A 180 6.43 -5.19 4.24
CA VAL A 180 7.14 -4.98 5.52
C VAL A 180 8.16 -3.83 5.49
N ARG A 181 8.26 -3.12 4.35
CA ARG A 181 8.89 -1.79 4.23
C ARG A 181 7.99 -0.67 4.80
N VAL A 182 7.23 -0.01 3.93
CA VAL A 182 6.33 1.12 4.26
C VAL A 182 4.91 0.76 3.77
N PRO A 183 4.22 -0.17 4.43
CA PRO A 183 2.88 -0.60 4.01
C PRO A 183 1.87 0.55 4.10
N SER A 184 1.08 0.71 3.04
CA SER A 184 0.08 1.77 2.91
C SER A 184 -1.32 1.24 2.58
N GLY A 185 -2.34 2.06 2.87
CA GLY A 185 -3.75 1.83 2.56
C GLY A 185 -4.69 1.81 3.77
N VAL A 186 -4.17 1.91 5.00
CA VAL A 186 -4.97 1.86 6.23
C VAL A 186 -5.83 3.13 6.43
N SER A 187 -5.41 4.27 5.87
CA SER A 187 -6.22 5.49 5.79
C SER A 187 -7.54 5.26 5.06
N TYR A 188 -7.51 4.50 3.96
CA TYR A 188 -8.71 4.07 3.26
C TYR A 188 -9.53 3.11 4.13
N VAL A 189 -8.93 2.16 4.87
CA VAL A 189 -9.71 1.28 5.78
C VAL A 189 -10.51 2.09 6.83
N ILE A 190 -9.90 3.10 7.43
CA ILE A 190 -10.56 3.98 8.41
C ILE A 190 -11.62 4.87 7.73
N SER A 191 -11.33 5.41 6.55
CA SER A 191 -12.27 6.27 5.79
C SER A 191 -13.46 5.48 5.24
N ASN A 192 -13.22 4.33 4.59
CA ASN A 192 -14.21 3.38 4.12
C ASN A 192 -15.17 3.02 5.26
N ARG A 193 -14.65 2.67 6.44
CA ARG A 193 -15.49 2.43 7.62
C ARG A 193 -16.35 3.63 8.00
N ARG A 194 -15.74 4.80 8.14
CA ARG A 194 -16.40 6.01 8.63
C ARG A 194 -17.58 6.41 7.75
N VAL A 195 -17.39 6.40 6.44
CA VAL A 195 -18.45 6.81 5.50
C VAL A 195 -19.52 5.73 5.38
N MET A 196 -19.14 4.43 5.34
CA MET A 196 -20.12 3.35 5.33
C MET A 196 -20.99 3.34 6.60
N ALA A 197 -20.43 3.64 7.78
CA ALA A 197 -21.17 3.77 9.03
C ALA A 197 -22.15 4.96 9.04
N GLN A 198 -21.89 6.01 8.25
CA GLN A 198 -22.81 7.14 8.05
C GLN A 198 -23.92 6.83 7.03
N THR A 199 -23.66 5.97 6.05
CA THR A 199 -24.59 5.67 4.94
C THR A 199 -25.48 4.43 5.17
N LEU A 200 -25.06 3.49 6.02
CA LEU A 200 -25.79 2.24 6.36
C LEU A 200 -25.79 1.91 7.87
N PRO A 201 -26.06 2.88 8.78
CA PRO A 201 -25.90 2.70 10.23
C PRO A 201 -26.69 1.52 10.82
N GLU A 202 -27.84 1.18 10.22
CA GLU A 202 -28.68 0.05 10.63
C GLU A 202 -27.98 -1.30 10.47
N LEU A 203 -27.16 -1.47 9.43
CA LEU A 203 -26.43 -2.71 9.17
C LEU A 203 -25.24 -2.90 10.12
N PHE A 204 -24.60 -1.82 10.55
CA PHE A 204 -23.51 -1.87 11.54
C PHE A 204 -23.99 -2.44 12.87
N VAL A 205 -25.21 -2.09 13.29
CA VAL A 205 -25.83 -2.57 14.54
C VAL A 205 -26.35 -4.00 14.39
N SER A 206 -27.03 -4.35 13.29
CA SER A 206 -27.59 -5.71 13.12
C SER A 206 -26.50 -6.76 12.93
N MET A 207 -25.52 -6.50 12.06
CA MET A 207 -24.43 -7.44 11.75
C MET A 207 -23.28 -7.41 12.77
N ARG A 208 -23.26 -6.43 13.68
CA ARG A 208 -22.24 -6.26 14.73
C ARG A 208 -20.83 -6.19 14.14
N VAL A 209 -20.62 -5.25 13.22
CA VAL A 209 -19.33 -5.06 12.53
C VAL A 209 -18.27 -4.59 13.52
N ARG A 210 -17.11 -5.28 13.59
CA ARG A 210 -16.01 -4.93 14.50
C ARG A 210 -15.38 -3.56 14.13
N PRO A 211 -15.04 -2.69 15.10
CA PRO A 211 -14.46 -1.39 14.82
C PRO A 211 -13.00 -1.48 14.34
N VAL A 212 -12.60 -0.57 13.44
CA VAL A 212 -11.22 -0.40 12.95
C VAL A 212 -10.57 0.92 13.37
N GLY A 213 -11.33 1.83 14.02
CA GLY A 213 -10.87 3.18 14.38
C GLY A 213 -9.77 3.25 15.45
N ASP A 214 -9.50 2.16 16.18
CA ASP A 214 -8.45 2.10 17.21
C ASP A 214 -7.03 1.92 16.62
N TYR A 215 -6.91 1.71 15.30
CA TYR A 215 -5.61 1.52 14.63
C TYR A 215 -4.56 2.60 14.96
N PRO A 216 -4.87 3.92 14.96
CA PRO A 216 -3.88 4.95 15.30
C PRO A 216 -3.39 4.84 16.75
N ASN A 217 -4.27 4.49 17.69
CA ASN A 217 -3.89 4.27 19.09
C ASN A 217 -2.96 3.06 19.21
N LYS A 218 -3.25 1.97 18.50
CA LYS A 218 -2.42 0.75 18.47
C LYS A 218 -1.06 1.02 17.84
N LEU A 219 -1.01 1.76 16.73
CA LEU A 219 0.22 2.21 16.10
C LEU A 219 1.06 3.08 17.05
N LEU A 220 0.46 4.09 17.69
CA LEU A 220 1.17 4.94 18.65
C LEU A 220 1.67 4.16 19.87
N GLN A 221 0.89 3.19 20.38
CA GLN A 221 1.30 2.29 21.46
C GLN A 221 2.54 1.48 21.06
N ALA A 222 2.55 0.88 19.88
CA ALA A 222 3.69 0.12 19.36
C ALA A 222 4.92 0.98 19.07
N LEU A 223 4.74 2.18 18.51
CA LEU A 223 5.82 3.14 18.29
C LEU A 223 6.45 3.58 19.62
N ARG A 224 5.63 3.92 20.63
CA ARG A 224 6.13 4.27 21.97
C ARG A 224 6.81 3.09 22.67
N ALA A 225 6.30 1.86 22.50
CA ALA A 225 6.94 0.64 23.02
C ALA A 225 8.31 0.34 22.39
N ALA A 226 8.60 0.88 21.20
CA ALA A 226 9.87 0.74 20.51
C ALA A 226 10.89 1.85 20.82
N ALA A 227 10.62 2.74 21.79
CA ALA A 227 11.50 3.85 22.14
C ALA A 227 12.84 3.41 22.76
N PRO A 228 13.94 4.16 22.56
CA PRO A 228 15.23 3.95 23.21
C PRO A 228 15.16 3.77 24.73
N GLU A 229 16.07 2.97 25.28
CA GLU A 229 16.17 2.74 26.73
C GLU A 229 16.32 4.04 27.52
N GLY A 230 15.62 4.13 28.66
CA GLY A 230 15.66 5.30 29.54
C GLY A 230 14.81 6.50 29.09
N VAL A 231 13.94 6.34 28.09
CA VAL A 231 12.98 7.38 27.66
C VAL A 231 11.58 7.04 28.16
N GLU A 232 11.05 7.82 29.10
CA GLU A 232 9.74 7.58 29.74
C GLU A 232 8.54 8.14 28.93
N ASP A 233 8.68 9.33 28.35
CA ASP A 233 7.71 9.92 27.41
C ASP A 233 8.42 10.24 26.08
N PRO A 234 8.45 9.29 25.13
CA PRO A 234 9.24 9.41 23.91
C PRO A 234 8.55 10.33 22.88
N ASN A 235 9.33 11.23 22.29
CA ASN A 235 8.85 12.04 21.17
C ASN A 235 8.81 11.20 19.88
N VAL A 236 7.60 10.94 19.40
CA VAL A 236 7.31 10.17 18.18
C VAL A 236 6.93 11.15 17.07
N VAL A 237 7.49 10.98 15.87
CA VAL A 237 7.13 11.81 14.69
C VAL A 237 6.84 10.94 13.46
N VAL A 238 6.04 11.46 12.51
CA VAL A 238 5.83 10.84 11.20
C VAL A 238 6.71 11.53 10.16
N LEU A 239 7.76 10.85 9.69
CA LEU A 239 8.64 11.37 8.63
C LEU A 239 8.02 11.13 7.25
N THR A 240 7.63 12.20 6.56
CA THR A 240 6.97 12.17 5.24
C THR A 240 7.88 12.70 4.13
N PRO A 241 7.79 12.17 2.89
CA PRO A 241 8.48 12.71 1.71
C PRO A 241 7.84 14.00 1.15
N GLY A 242 6.82 14.54 1.82
CA GLY A 242 6.12 15.77 1.41
C GLY A 242 4.97 15.56 0.42
N VAL A 243 4.33 16.67 0.04
CA VAL A 243 3.02 16.70 -0.66
C VAL A 243 2.97 15.98 -2.02
N TYR A 244 4.10 15.80 -2.69
CA TYR A 244 4.18 15.17 -4.02
C TYR A 244 4.19 13.62 -3.98
N ASN A 245 3.89 13.02 -2.83
CA ASN A 245 3.76 11.58 -2.67
C ASN A 245 2.28 11.17 -2.63
N SER A 246 1.89 10.17 -3.42
CA SER A 246 0.51 9.71 -3.55
C SER A 246 -0.14 9.17 -2.27
N ALA A 247 0.65 8.87 -1.23
CA ALA A 247 0.17 8.47 0.10
C ALA A 247 0.23 9.62 1.14
N TYR A 248 0.55 10.87 0.75
CA TYR A 248 0.68 12.00 1.69
C TYR A 248 -0.60 12.26 2.53
N PHE A 249 -1.78 12.00 1.96
CA PHE A 249 -3.05 12.02 2.69
C PHE A 249 -3.01 11.05 3.89
N GLU A 250 -2.53 9.82 3.70
CA GLU A 250 -2.40 8.83 4.78
C GLU A 250 -1.42 9.28 5.86
N HIS A 251 -0.29 9.88 5.45
CA HIS A 251 0.74 10.35 6.39
C HIS A 251 0.16 11.44 7.30
N THR A 252 -0.55 12.39 6.69
CA THR A 252 -1.24 13.50 7.37
C THR A 252 -2.38 13.01 8.27
N LEU A 253 -3.20 12.07 7.79
CA LEU A 253 -4.31 11.50 8.57
C LEU A 253 -3.80 10.73 9.78
N LEU A 254 -2.78 9.88 9.61
CA LEU A 254 -2.22 9.09 10.71
C LEU A 254 -1.52 9.96 11.75
N ALA A 255 -0.71 10.95 11.34
CA ALA A 255 -0.10 11.91 12.26
C ALA A 255 -1.17 12.64 13.09
N ARG A 256 -2.21 13.18 12.42
CA ARG A 256 -3.33 13.87 13.08
C ARG A 256 -4.14 12.96 14.03
N LEU A 257 -4.40 11.71 13.65
CA LEU A 257 -5.17 10.77 14.50
C LEU A 257 -4.36 10.21 15.67
N MET A 258 -3.03 10.13 15.55
CA MET A 258 -2.13 9.83 16.68
C MET A 258 -1.85 11.05 17.57
N GLY A 259 -2.10 12.27 17.08
CA GLY A 259 -1.78 13.50 17.80
C GLY A 259 -0.27 13.79 17.87
N ILE A 260 0.48 13.43 16.82
CA ILE A 260 1.93 13.61 16.74
C ILE A 260 2.34 14.40 15.49
N GLU A 261 3.55 14.95 15.50
CA GLU A 261 4.04 15.83 14.44
C GLU A 261 4.30 15.10 13.12
N LEU A 262 3.96 15.77 12.02
CA LEU A 262 4.29 15.38 10.65
C LEU A 262 5.49 16.22 10.19
N VAL A 263 6.61 15.56 9.88
CA VAL A 263 7.89 16.23 9.59
C VAL A 263 8.47 15.78 8.25
N GLU A 264 9.16 16.67 7.55
CA GLU A 264 10.00 16.31 6.39
C GLU A 264 11.48 16.23 6.81
N GLY A 265 12.33 15.63 5.97
CA GLY A 265 13.76 15.45 6.26
C GLY A 265 14.53 16.75 6.60
N ARG A 266 14.07 17.89 6.07
CA ARG A 266 14.60 19.24 6.34
C ARG A 266 14.33 19.75 7.77
N ASP A 267 13.24 19.29 8.39
CA ASP A 267 12.83 19.68 9.74
C ASP A 267 13.62 18.90 10.81
N LEU A 268 14.25 17.79 10.40
CA LEU A 268 15.13 16.98 11.23
C LEU A 268 16.61 17.32 10.98
N PHE A 269 17.44 17.16 12.02
CA PHE A 269 18.88 17.16 11.90
C PHE A 269 19.54 16.27 12.96
N CYS A 270 20.69 15.68 12.63
CA CYS A 270 21.45 14.87 13.57
C CYS A 270 22.56 15.68 14.24
N SER A 271 22.71 15.53 15.56
CA SER A 271 23.80 16.13 16.34
C SER A 271 24.08 15.29 17.59
N GLY A 272 25.36 15.07 17.90
CA GLY A 272 25.79 14.25 19.05
C GLY A 272 25.33 12.79 18.99
N GLY A 273 25.12 12.23 17.78
CA GLY A 273 24.56 10.89 17.60
C GLY A 273 23.05 10.77 17.89
N ARG A 274 22.33 11.90 17.99
CA ARG A 274 20.88 11.97 18.24
C ARG A 274 20.17 12.75 17.14
N VAL A 275 18.88 12.46 16.93
CA VAL A 275 18.02 13.22 16.00
C VAL A 275 17.27 14.32 16.75
N TRP A 276 17.16 15.48 16.11
CA TRP A 276 16.52 16.67 16.64
C TRP A 276 15.56 17.27 15.60
N MET A 277 14.35 17.61 16.04
CA MET A 277 13.36 18.36 15.28
C MET A 277 13.55 19.86 15.52
N ARG A 278 13.52 20.66 14.45
CA ARG A 278 13.57 22.13 14.50
C ARG A 278 12.22 22.67 14.96
N THR A 279 12.19 23.46 16.04
CA THR A 279 11.00 24.21 16.46
C THR A 279 11.36 25.67 16.73
N THR A 280 10.36 26.55 16.78
CA THR A 280 10.53 27.97 17.14
C THR A 280 11.01 28.17 18.58
N ALA A 281 10.74 27.22 19.48
CA ALA A 281 11.21 27.24 20.87
C ALA A 281 12.63 26.67 21.04
N GLY A 282 13.20 26.08 19.99
CA GLY A 282 14.51 25.39 20.01
C GLY A 282 14.45 23.96 19.46
N PRO A 283 15.59 23.24 19.44
CA PRO A 283 15.63 21.87 18.96
C PRO A 283 15.01 20.90 19.99
N THR A 284 14.01 20.15 19.57
CA THR A 284 13.38 19.09 20.39
C THR A 284 13.97 17.74 20.00
N ARG A 285 14.36 16.89 20.95
CA ARG A 285 14.85 15.52 20.64
C ARG A 285 13.74 14.73 19.95
N VAL A 286 14.10 13.85 19.02
CA VAL A 286 13.20 12.82 18.47
C VAL A 286 13.71 11.45 18.90
N ASP A 287 12.83 10.62 19.43
CA ASP A 287 13.14 9.30 20.00
C ASP A 287 12.63 8.16 19.11
N VAL A 288 11.51 8.35 18.42
CA VAL A 288 10.95 7.38 17.46
C VAL A 288 10.47 8.07 16.19
N ILE A 289 10.79 7.49 15.04
CA ILE A 289 10.42 8.00 13.72
C ILE A 289 9.59 6.94 13.01
N TYR A 290 8.28 7.16 12.89
CA TYR A 290 7.44 6.41 11.96
C TYR A 290 7.72 6.93 10.55
N ARG A 291 8.57 6.20 9.81
CA ARG A 291 9.00 6.64 8.49
C ARG A 291 7.97 6.28 7.42
N ARG A 292 7.76 7.21 6.50
CA ARG A 292 6.97 7.04 5.27
C ARG A 292 7.83 7.30 4.01
N VAL A 293 9.13 7.06 4.16
CA VAL A 293 10.20 7.27 3.17
C VAL A 293 10.97 5.95 3.02
N ASP A 294 11.30 5.58 1.79
CA ASP A 294 12.06 4.36 1.47
C ASP A 294 13.51 4.43 1.97
N ASP A 295 14.14 3.27 2.13
CA ASP A 295 15.46 3.11 2.78
C ASP A 295 16.53 3.98 2.10
N GLU A 296 16.60 3.90 0.77
CA GLU A 296 17.64 4.52 -0.03
C GLU A 296 17.61 6.05 0.02
N PHE A 297 16.50 6.64 0.46
CA PHE A 297 16.32 8.09 0.58
C PHE A 297 16.50 8.61 2.02
N LEU A 298 16.61 7.73 3.02
CA LEU A 298 16.51 8.09 4.44
C LEU A 298 17.77 8.78 5.00
N ASP A 299 18.97 8.40 4.55
CA ASP A 299 20.23 9.03 4.98
C ASP A 299 21.20 9.23 3.79
N PRO A 300 21.42 10.47 3.33
CA PRO A 300 22.34 10.75 2.22
C PRO A 300 23.82 10.51 2.56
N LEU A 301 24.17 10.20 3.83
CA LEU A 301 25.52 9.78 4.23
C LEU A 301 25.74 8.25 4.17
N GLN A 302 24.69 7.47 3.91
CA GLN A 302 24.76 6.00 3.83
C GLN A 302 24.20 5.47 2.49
N PHE A 303 23.20 6.15 1.91
CA PHE A 303 22.53 5.75 0.68
C PHE A 303 22.65 6.82 -0.42
N ARG A 304 21.54 7.39 -0.87
CA ARG A 304 21.50 8.39 -1.96
C ARG A 304 21.98 9.75 -1.50
N ALA A 305 23.20 10.11 -1.88
CA ALA A 305 23.76 11.44 -1.66
C ALA A 305 22.98 12.59 -2.34
N ASP A 306 22.07 12.29 -3.27
CA ASP A 306 21.14 13.25 -3.89
C ASP A 306 19.77 13.34 -3.20
N SER A 307 19.53 12.58 -2.12
CA SER A 307 18.26 12.62 -1.38
C SER A 307 18.11 13.90 -0.55
N MET A 308 16.93 14.52 -0.64
CA MET A 308 16.47 15.60 0.24
C MET A 308 15.28 15.18 1.13
N LEU A 309 14.87 13.91 1.09
CA LEU A 309 13.69 13.40 1.82
C LEU A 309 14.03 12.94 3.24
N GLY A 310 15.27 12.51 3.45
CA GLY A 310 15.82 12.05 4.73
C GLY A 310 16.64 13.12 5.46
N SER A 311 17.38 12.71 6.50
CA SER A 311 18.22 13.62 7.28
C SER A 311 19.64 13.05 7.49
N PRO A 312 20.72 13.78 7.17
CA PRO A 312 22.10 13.28 7.27
C PRO A 312 22.44 12.72 8.66
N GLY A 313 22.89 11.46 8.72
CA GLY A 313 23.35 10.80 9.94
C GLY A 313 22.27 10.11 10.78
N ILE A 314 21.02 10.04 10.30
CA ILE A 314 19.91 9.35 10.99
C ILE A 314 20.20 7.85 11.19
N LEU A 315 20.87 7.19 10.23
CA LEU A 315 21.25 5.78 10.37
C LEU A 315 22.34 5.60 11.44
N LEU A 316 23.24 6.57 11.61
CA LEU A 316 24.22 6.54 12.70
C LEU A 316 23.53 6.71 14.06
N ALA A 317 22.56 7.62 14.17
CA ALA A 317 21.79 7.79 15.40
C ALA A 317 21.01 6.52 15.79
N ALA A 318 20.43 5.82 14.81
CA ALA A 318 19.75 4.54 15.03
C ALA A 318 20.73 3.40 15.38
N ARG A 319 21.88 3.31 14.72
CA ARG A 319 22.94 2.32 15.04
C ARG A 319 23.58 2.55 16.41
N LEU A 320 23.47 3.77 16.96
CA LEU A 320 23.86 4.11 18.34
C LEU A 320 22.72 3.93 19.35
N GLY A 321 21.57 3.37 18.96
CA GLY A 321 20.41 3.17 19.84
C GLY A 321 19.74 4.46 20.34
N ASN A 322 20.07 5.62 19.76
CA ASN A 322 19.58 6.93 20.24
C ASN A 322 18.22 7.34 19.68
N VAL A 323 17.74 6.66 18.62
CA VAL A 323 16.45 6.85 17.97
C VAL A 323 16.00 5.51 17.35
N THR A 324 14.71 5.20 17.37
CA THR A 324 14.16 4.05 16.64
C THR A 324 13.52 4.49 15.33
N ILE A 325 13.80 3.76 14.25
CA ILE A 325 13.17 3.95 12.93
C ILE A 325 12.16 2.82 12.72
N ALA A 326 10.90 3.17 12.48
CA ALA A 326 9.79 2.23 12.36
C ALA A 326 9.07 2.40 11.00
N ASN A 327 8.95 1.38 10.15
CA ASN A 327 9.63 0.10 10.25
C ASN A 327 11.15 0.23 10.14
N ALA A 328 11.89 -0.78 10.59
CA ALA A 328 13.35 -0.80 10.49
C ALA A 328 13.83 -0.71 9.03
N VAL A 329 15.05 -0.20 8.86
CA VAL A 329 15.79 -0.15 7.59
C VAL A 329 16.26 -1.56 7.23
N GLY A 330 16.27 -1.93 5.95
CA GLY A 330 16.69 -3.24 5.46
C GLY A 330 15.56 -4.28 5.38
N ASN A 331 14.33 -3.94 5.77
CA ASN A 331 13.22 -4.89 5.76
C ASN A 331 12.83 -5.39 4.36
N GLY A 332 13.21 -4.66 3.30
CA GLY A 332 12.84 -4.99 1.92
C GLY A 332 13.39 -6.31 1.37
N VAL A 333 14.32 -6.95 2.07
CA VAL A 333 14.75 -8.32 1.76
C VAL A 333 13.69 -9.37 2.15
N ALA A 334 12.75 -9.06 3.05
CA ALA A 334 11.75 -10.01 3.54
C ALA A 334 10.41 -9.99 2.78
N ASP A 335 10.11 -8.89 2.09
CA ASP A 335 9.04 -8.84 1.06
C ASP A 335 9.59 -9.03 -0.38
N ASP A 336 10.80 -9.57 -0.50
CA ASP A 336 11.34 -10.05 -1.78
C ASP A 336 10.54 -11.27 -2.28
N LYS A 337 10.15 -11.27 -3.55
CA LYS A 337 9.30 -12.32 -4.14
C LYS A 337 9.95 -13.70 -4.18
N LEU A 338 11.28 -13.80 -4.14
CA LEU A 338 11.95 -15.09 -3.95
C LEU A 338 11.86 -15.51 -2.48
N VAL A 339 12.12 -14.63 -1.51
CA VAL A 339 12.02 -14.94 -0.07
C VAL A 339 10.60 -15.39 0.31
N TYR A 340 9.57 -14.76 -0.24
CA TYR A 340 8.17 -15.18 -0.12
C TYR A 340 7.99 -16.70 -0.37
N THR A 341 8.69 -17.28 -1.34
CA THR A 341 8.56 -18.72 -1.67
C THR A 341 9.17 -19.66 -0.62
N TYR A 342 10.13 -19.18 0.17
CA TYR A 342 10.76 -19.94 1.26
C TYR A 342 10.04 -19.74 2.61
N LEU A 343 9.13 -18.77 2.73
CA LEU A 343 8.48 -18.46 4.01
C LEU A 343 7.73 -19.64 4.67
N PRO A 344 7.11 -20.60 3.95
CA PRO A 344 6.58 -21.83 4.55
C PRO A 344 7.63 -22.63 5.34
N ASP A 345 8.87 -22.68 4.84
CA ASP A 345 9.98 -23.39 5.48
C ASP A 345 10.65 -22.55 6.57
N LEU A 346 10.67 -21.22 6.43
CA LEU A 346 11.10 -20.30 7.48
C LEU A 346 10.14 -20.31 8.68
N ILE A 347 8.82 -20.48 8.48
CA ILE A 347 7.83 -20.67 9.57
C ILE A 347 8.15 -21.97 10.33
N ARG A 348 8.38 -23.08 9.63
CA ARG A 348 8.79 -24.36 10.25
C ARG A 348 10.11 -24.22 11.02
N TYR A 349 11.09 -23.55 10.44
CA TYR A 349 12.44 -23.41 11.00
C TYR A 349 12.48 -22.50 12.24
N TYR A 350 11.87 -21.31 12.19
CA TYR A 350 11.93 -20.35 13.30
C TYR A 350 10.89 -20.61 14.40
N LEU A 351 9.71 -21.15 14.07
CA LEU A 351 8.60 -21.31 15.01
C LEU A 351 8.33 -22.77 15.39
N GLY A 352 8.78 -23.75 14.61
CA GLY A 352 8.44 -25.17 14.80
C GLY A 352 6.99 -25.51 14.44
N GLU A 353 6.31 -24.63 13.68
CA GLU A 353 4.89 -24.75 13.33
C GLU A 353 4.69 -25.00 11.83
N GLU A 354 3.51 -25.54 11.47
CA GLU A 354 3.05 -25.55 10.07
C GLU A 354 2.36 -24.23 9.71
N PRO A 355 2.51 -23.71 8.46
CA PRO A 355 1.86 -22.47 8.03
C PRO A 355 0.32 -22.53 8.09
N LEU A 356 -0.29 -21.63 8.86
CA LEU A 356 -1.75 -21.56 9.07
C LEU A 356 -2.50 -20.96 7.87
N ILE A 357 -1.83 -20.16 7.04
CA ILE A 357 -2.34 -19.67 5.75
C ILE A 357 -1.31 -20.06 4.70
N ALA A 358 -1.74 -20.78 3.67
CA ALA A 358 -0.86 -21.21 2.59
C ALA A 358 -0.43 -20.03 1.70
N ASN A 359 0.74 -20.14 1.08
CA ASN A 359 1.10 -19.30 -0.05
C ASN A 359 0.24 -19.65 -1.29
N VAL A 360 0.32 -18.80 -2.31
CA VAL A 360 0.10 -19.18 -3.70
C VAL A 360 1.22 -20.14 -4.11
N ASP A 361 0.87 -21.27 -4.71
CA ASP A 361 1.84 -22.24 -5.21
C ASP A 361 2.77 -21.56 -6.24
N THR A 362 4.08 -21.58 -6.00
CA THR A 362 5.04 -20.74 -6.75
C THR A 362 6.29 -21.53 -7.13
N TRP A 363 6.51 -21.68 -8.44
CA TRP A 363 7.72 -22.29 -8.99
C TRP A 363 8.88 -21.28 -8.98
N ARG A 364 10.01 -21.69 -8.37
CA ARG A 364 11.30 -20.99 -8.40
C ARG A 364 12.06 -21.43 -9.65
N LEU A 365 12.21 -20.57 -10.66
CA LEU A 365 12.80 -20.99 -11.93
C LEU A 365 14.33 -21.24 -11.84
N GLU A 366 14.99 -20.85 -10.74
CA GLU A 366 16.37 -21.25 -10.43
C GLU A 366 16.54 -22.76 -10.17
N ASP A 367 15.45 -23.49 -9.89
CA ASP A 367 15.42 -24.96 -9.88
C ASP A 367 15.21 -25.48 -11.32
N PRO A 368 16.13 -26.30 -11.88
CA PRO A 368 16.00 -26.82 -13.23
C PRO A 368 14.72 -27.62 -13.49
N GLY A 369 14.21 -28.38 -12.51
CA GLY A 369 12.98 -29.17 -12.67
C GLY A 369 11.73 -28.30 -12.69
N ALA A 370 11.71 -27.26 -11.85
CA ALA A 370 10.66 -26.24 -11.88
C ALA A 370 10.69 -25.42 -13.17
N LEU A 371 11.88 -25.11 -13.70
CA LEU A 371 12.03 -24.45 -15.00
C LEU A 371 11.50 -25.34 -16.14
N GLU A 372 11.79 -26.64 -16.14
CA GLU A 372 11.29 -27.59 -17.14
C GLU A 372 9.75 -27.66 -17.13
N GLU A 373 9.11 -27.84 -15.96
CA GLU A 373 7.64 -27.87 -15.87
C GLU A 373 7.00 -26.55 -16.34
N VAL A 374 7.55 -25.40 -15.92
CA VAL A 374 7.05 -24.07 -16.31
C VAL A 374 7.23 -23.81 -17.81
N LEU A 375 8.31 -24.31 -18.41
CA LEU A 375 8.57 -24.18 -19.84
C LEU A 375 7.67 -25.07 -20.70
N ASP A 376 7.22 -26.21 -20.20
CA ASP A 376 6.26 -27.06 -20.91
C ASP A 376 4.82 -26.57 -20.78
N ARG A 377 4.48 -25.85 -19.71
CA ARG A 377 3.12 -25.39 -19.38
C ARG A 377 2.96 -23.86 -19.45
N LEU A 378 3.77 -23.20 -20.27
CA LEU A 378 3.90 -21.73 -20.30
C LEU A 378 2.61 -20.99 -20.72
N ASP A 379 1.68 -21.66 -21.43
CA ASP A 379 0.36 -21.15 -21.78
C ASP A 379 -0.71 -21.35 -20.69
N GLU A 380 -0.40 -22.05 -19.59
CA GLU A 380 -1.30 -22.28 -18.45
C GLU A 380 -1.00 -21.40 -17.23
N LEU A 381 0.17 -20.75 -17.19
CA LEU A 381 0.76 -20.15 -16.00
C LEU A 381 0.83 -18.61 -16.04
N VAL A 382 0.95 -17.99 -14.86
CA VAL A 382 1.28 -16.58 -14.70
C VAL A 382 2.76 -16.45 -14.36
N VAL A 383 3.52 -15.70 -15.16
CA VAL A 383 4.97 -15.56 -15.01
C VAL A 383 5.30 -14.11 -14.65
N LYS A 384 6.09 -13.93 -13.59
CA LYS A 384 6.38 -12.64 -12.95
C LYS A 384 7.90 -12.43 -12.78
N PRO A 385 8.44 -11.26 -13.10
CA PRO A 385 9.82 -10.92 -12.73
C PRO A 385 9.92 -10.65 -11.23
N VAL A 386 11.08 -10.99 -10.63
CA VAL A 386 11.36 -10.80 -9.19
C VAL A 386 11.38 -9.31 -8.83
N ASP A 387 12.32 -8.52 -9.37
CA ASP A 387 12.45 -7.08 -9.08
C ASP A 387 11.31 -6.18 -9.62
N GLY A 388 10.33 -6.73 -10.37
CA GLY A 388 9.31 -5.93 -11.06
C GLY A 388 8.13 -5.51 -10.17
N SER A 389 8.12 -4.28 -9.68
CA SER A 389 7.00 -3.72 -8.92
C SER A 389 5.78 -3.37 -9.79
N GLY A 390 4.59 -3.36 -9.19
CA GLY A 390 3.35 -2.84 -9.81
C GLY A 390 2.87 -3.56 -11.06
N GLY A 391 3.18 -4.86 -11.23
CA GLY A 391 2.77 -5.68 -12.37
C GLY A 391 3.59 -5.48 -13.66
N LYS A 392 4.62 -4.62 -13.67
CA LYS A 392 5.46 -4.40 -14.85
C LYS A 392 6.22 -5.67 -15.23
N GLY A 393 6.02 -6.16 -16.46
CA GLY A 393 6.69 -7.35 -16.98
C GLY A 393 5.97 -8.67 -16.69
N LEU A 394 4.80 -8.64 -16.04
CA LEU A 394 3.86 -9.76 -15.91
C LEU A 394 3.52 -10.35 -17.30
N VAL A 395 3.44 -11.67 -17.39
CA VAL A 395 2.83 -12.38 -18.54
C VAL A 395 1.80 -13.37 -18.02
N VAL A 396 0.58 -13.32 -18.56
CA VAL A 396 -0.51 -14.26 -18.27
C VAL A 396 -0.61 -15.23 -19.44
N GLY A 397 -0.15 -16.47 -19.24
CA GLY A 397 -0.02 -17.51 -20.27
C GLY A 397 -1.27 -17.68 -21.15
N PRO A 398 -2.47 -17.90 -20.56
CA PRO A 398 -3.70 -18.11 -21.33
C PRO A 398 -4.17 -16.91 -22.16
N ALA A 399 -3.61 -15.72 -21.94
CA ALA A 399 -3.93 -14.49 -22.68
C ALA A 399 -2.81 -14.05 -23.65
N ALA A 400 -1.61 -14.64 -23.54
CA ALA A 400 -0.45 -14.28 -24.35
C ALA A 400 -0.49 -14.94 -25.74
N SER A 401 0.00 -14.24 -26.76
CA SER A 401 0.17 -14.86 -28.08
C SER A 401 1.36 -15.83 -28.10
N PRO A 402 1.38 -16.82 -29.03
CA PRO A 402 2.51 -17.74 -29.17
C PRO A 402 3.87 -17.05 -29.40
N LYS A 403 3.86 -15.83 -29.97
CA LYS A 403 5.06 -15.01 -30.17
C LYS A 403 5.59 -14.42 -28.86
N GLU A 404 4.70 -14.06 -27.94
CA GLU A 404 5.05 -13.54 -26.61
C GLU A 404 5.51 -14.66 -25.68
N LEU A 405 4.86 -15.82 -25.74
CA LEU A 405 5.30 -17.04 -25.04
C LEU A 405 6.70 -17.47 -25.48
N GLU A 406 7.00 -17.47 -26.78
CA GLU A 406 8.33 -17.79 -27.30
C GLU A 406 9.39 -16.72 -26.98
N ALA A 407 8.99 -15.45 -26.87
CA ALA A 407 9.86 -14.39 -26.36
C ALA A 407 10.13 -14.53 -24.85
N LEU A 408 9.12 -14.97 -24.08
CA LEU A 408 9.25 -15.26 -22.65
C LEU A 408 10.16 -16.47 -22.41
N ARG A 409 9.95 -17.60 -23.08
CA ARG A 409 10.80 -18.80 -23.03
C ARG A 409 12.29 -18.45 -23.13
N LYS A 410 12.66 -17.58 -24.09
CA LYS A 410 14.04 -17.10 -24.29
C LYS A 410 14.57 -16.19 -23.19
N ARG A 411 13.71 -15.49 -22.44
CA ARG A 411 14.10 -14.70 -21.26
C ARG A 411 14.33 -15.62 -20.07
N LEU A 412 13.43 -16.56 -19.82
CA LEU A 412 13.51 -17.53 -18.71
C LEU A 412 14.75 -18.43 -18.82
N ILE A 413 15.07 -18.93 -20.02
CA ILE A 413 16.28 -19.74 -20.22
C ILE A 413 17.58 -18.91 -20.06
N LYS A 414 17.55 -17.61 -20.35
CA LYS A 414 18.72 -16.73 -20.26
C LYS A 414 19.04 -16.32 -18.81
N ASP A 415 18.00 -16.05 -18.04
CA ASP A 415 18.08 -15.57 -16.66
C ASP A 415 16.90 -16.18 -15.89
N PRO A 416 16.99 -17.45 -15.46
CA PRO A 416 15.88 -18.12 -14.78
C PRO A 416 15.62 -17.53 -13.38
N ARG A 417 16.68 -17.11 -12.70
CA ARG A 417 16.63 -16.56 -11.33
C ARG A 417 15.85 -15.25 -11.24
N GLY A 418 15.84 -14.43 -12.29
CA GLY A 418 15.05 -13.20 -12.34
C GLY A 418 13.52 -13.39 -12.36
N TRP A 419 13.00 -14.62 -12.28
CA TRP A 419 11.58 -14.94 -12.48
C TRP A 419 11.01 -15.98 -11.52
N ILE A 420 9.71 -15.85 -11.26
CA ILE A 420 8.86 -16.87 -10.65
C ILE A 420 7.66 -17.17 -11.56
N ALA A 421 7.07 -18.35 -11.44
CA ALA A 421 5.80 -18.70 -12.06
C ALA A 421 4.79 -19.18 -11.02
N GLN A 422 3.51 -18.94 -11.28
CA GLN A 422 2.38 -19.25 -10.41
C GLN A 422 1.20 -19.77 -11.26
N PRO A 423 0.28 -20.57 -10.72
CA PRO A 423 -0.93 -20.95 -11.43
C PRO A 423 -1.86 -19.73 -11.61
N VAL A 424 -2.74 -19.77 -12.61
CA VAL A 424 -3.77 -18.76 -12.80
C VAL A 424 -4.89 -18.97 -11.76
N ILE A 425 -4.71 -18.43 -10.56
CA ILE A 425 -5.73 -18.47 -9.51
C ILE A 425 -6.88 -17.54 -9.86
N GLN A 426 -8.11 -18.06 -9.77
CA GLN A 426 -9.32 -17.26 -9.87
C GLN A 426 -9.61 -16.63 -8.51
N LEU A 427 -9.23 -15.36 -8.36
CA LEU A 427 -9.51 -14.57 -7.16
C LEU A 427 -11.03 -14.52 -6.92
N SER A 428 -11.44 -14.65 -5.66
CA SER A 428 -12.83 -14.47 -5.24
C SER A 428 -13.48 -13.20 -5.80
N THR A 429 -14.73 -13.28 -6.24
CA THR A 429 -15.51 -12.14 -6.71
C THR A 429 -16.41 -11.56 -5.62
N ILE A 430 -16.66 -10.25 -5.71
CA ILE A 430 -17.66 -9.57 -4.89
C ILE A 430 -18.62 -8.82 -5.82
N PRO A 431 -19.95 -8.84 -5.58
CA PRO A 431 -20.89 -7.96 -6.25
C PRO A 431 -20.46 -6.50 -6.15
N THR A 432 -20.27 -5.86 -7.29
CA THR A 432 -19.76 -4.49 -7.43
C THR A 432 -20.64 -3.75 -8.43
N LEU A 433 -20.98 -2.50 -8.11
CA LEU A 433 -21.83 -1.64 -8.93
C LEU A 433 -20.97 -1.00 -10.04
N VAL A 434 -21.17 -1.45 -11.27
CA VAL A 434 -20.61 -0.81 -12.47
C VAL A 434 -21.70 -0.11 -13.28
N GLU A 435 -21.34 0.52 -14.40
CA GLU A 435 -22.28 1.26 -15.24
C GLU A 435 -23.50 0.40 -15.65
N ASP A 436 -23.28 -0.86 -16.04
CA ASP A 436 -24.33 -1.82 -16.38
C ASP A 436 -25.05 -2.47 -15.17
N GLY A 437 -24.81 -2.00 -13.95
CA GLY A 437 -25.39 -2.52 -12.70
C GLY A 437 -24.48 -3.48 -11.93
N MET A 438 -25.07 -4.30 -11.06
CA MET A 438 -24.30 -5.24 -10.23
C MET A 438 -23.63 -6.32 -11.08
N ARG A 439 -22.31 -6.48 -10.94
CA ARG A 439 -21.52 -7.55 -11.58
C ARG A 439 -20.51 -8.16 -10.61
N PRO A 440 -20.07 -9.41 -10.83
CA PRO A 440 -18.90 -9.95 -10.14
C PRO A 440 -17.64 -9.19 -10.59
N ARG A 441 -16.77 -8.88 -9.63
CA ARG A 441 -15.43 -8.32 -9.84
C ARG A 441 -14.45 -8.94 -8.85
N HIS A 442 -13.26 -9.30 -9.33
CA HIS A 442 -12.23 -9.95 -8.53
C HIS A 442 -11.69 -9.01 -7.45
N ALA A 443 -11.51 -9.52 -6.24
CA ALA A 443 -11.11 -8.73 -5.09
C ALA A 443 -10.10 -9.43 -4.17
N ASP A 444 -9.09 -8.69 -3.75
CA ASP A 444 -8.14 -9.10 -2.72
C ASP A 444 -8.49 -8.47 -1.35
N LEU A 445 -7.62 -8.67 -0.37
CA LEU A 445 -7.73 -8.06 0.94
C LEU A 445 -6.34 -7.83 1.53
N ARG A 446 -6.02 -6.61 1.95
CA ARG A 446 -4.84 -6.30 2.77
C ARG A 446 -5.26 -5.97 4.21
N PRO A 447 -5.22 -6.93 5.16
CA PRO A 447 -5.23 -6.61 6.58
C PRO A 447 -3.91 -5.94 6.97
N PHE A 448 -3.97 -5.15 8.03
CA PHE A 448 -2.80 -4.52 8.63
C PHE A 448 -2.58 -5.12 10.02
N ALA A 449 -1.33 -5.45 10.34
CA ALA A 449 -0.93 -5.88 11.67
C ALA A 449 0.13 -4.94 12.24
N VAL A 450 0.10 -4.76 13.56
CA VAL A 450 0.94 -3.83 14.31
C VAL A 450 1.66 -4.62 15.41
N ASN A 451 2.99 -4.54 15.46
CA ASN A 451 3.82 -5.26 16.43
C ASN A 451 4.38 -4.30 17.49
N ASP A 452 4.04 -4.52 18.77
CA ASP A 452 4.61 -3.75 19.91
C ASP A 452 5.81 -4.45 20.59
N GLY A 453 6.14 -5.67 20.17
CA GLY A 453 7.18 -6.53 20.76
C GLY A 453 6.67 -7.49 21.83
N LYS A 454 5.36 -7.48 22.13
CA LYS A 454 4.68 -8.39 23.07
C LYS A 454 3.52 -9.12 22.39
N ASP A 455 2.78 -8.45 21.51
CA ASP A 455 1.79 -9.06 20.63
C ASP A 455 1.80 -8.39 19.23
N VAL A 456 1.44 -9.18 18.22
CA VAL A 456 1.16 -8.70 16.86
C VAL A 456 -0.36 -8.49 16.76
N TRP A 457 -0.84 -7.27 16.97
CA TRP A 457 -2.27 -6.97 16.87
C TRP A 457 -2.71 -6.85 15.41
N VAL A 458 -3.69 -7.63 14.97
CA VAL A 458 -4.24 -7.54 13.60
C VAL A 458 -5.53 -6.73 13.62
N LEU A 459 -5.60 -5.73 12.74
CA LEU A 459 -6.79 -4.91 12.50
C LEU A 459 -7.96 -5.81 12.05
N PRO A 460 -9.14 -5.83 12.71
CA PRO A 460 -10.27 -6.67 12.31
C PRO A 460 -10.99 -6.12 11.08
N GLY A 461 -10.35 -6.29 9.93
CA GLY A 461 -10.71 -5.73 8.64
C GLY A 461 -9.46 -5.54 7.77
N GLY A 462 -9.55 -4.70 6.75
CA GLY A 462 -8.44 -4.43 5.84
C GLY A 462 -8.89 -3.70 4.60
N LEU A 463 -7.95 -3.34 3.73
CA LEU A 463 -8.25 -2.72 2.45
C LEU A 463 -8.61 -3.82 1.44
N THR A 464 -9.89 -3.96 1.12
CA THR A 464 -10.34 -4.76 -0.03
C THR A 464 -10.15 -3.92 -1.29
N ARG A 465 -9.28 -4.34 -2.21
CA ARG A 465 -9.16 -3.74 -3.55
C ARG A 465 -9.97 -4.55 -4.56
N VAL A 466 -10.46 -3.90 -5.61
CA VAL A 466 -11.35 -4.49 -6.62
C VAL A 466 -10.89 -4.10 -8.01
N ALA A 467 -10.68 -5.08 -8.90
CA ALA A 467 -10.47 -4.82 -10.31
C ALA A 467 -11.82 -4.42 -10.94
N LEU A 468 -11.99 -3.15 -11.31
CA LEU A 468 -13.25 -2.65 -11.89
C LEU A 468 -13.52 -3.09 -13.35
N PRO A 469 -12.51 -3.32 -14.23
CA PRO A 469 -12.73 -3.89 -15.56
C PRO A 469 -13.28 -5.33 -15.53
N GLU A 470 -14.01 -5.74 -16.56
CA GLU A 470 -14.56 -7.10 -16.64
C GLU A 470 -13.48 -8.13 -16.99
N GLY A 471 -13.27 -9.10 -16.10
CA GLY A 471 -12.32 -10.21 -16.29
C GLY A 471 -10.85 -9.89 -15.97
N GLU A 472 -10.55 -8.70 -15.45
CA GLU A 472 -9.20 -8.37 -15.00
C GLU A 472 -8.90 -8.98 -13.62
N LEU A 473 -7.73 -9.64 -13.51
CA LEU A 473 -7.20 -10.15 -12.24
C LEU A 473 -6.27 -9.13 -11.55
N VAL A 474 -5.94 -8.01 -12.22
CA VAL A 474 -5.00 -7.00 -11.72
C VAL A 474 -5.75 -5.92 -10.91
N VAL A 475 -5.78 -6.10 -9.60
CA VAL A 475 -6.44 -5.22 -8.61
C VAL A 475 -5.65 -3.96 -8.23
N ASN A 476 -4.77 -3.47 -9.11
CA ASN A 476 -3.87 -2.35 -8.83
C ASN A 476 -4.59 -0.99 -8.89
N SER A 477 -4.58 -0.23 -7.80
CA SER A 477 -5.21 1.10 -7.71
C SER A 477 -4.63 2.09 -8.72
N SER A 478 -3.33 1.99 -9.06
CA SER A 478 -2.71 2.85 -10.08
C SER A 478 -3.18 2.58 -11.52
N GLN A 479 -4.06 1.60 -11.73
CA GLN A 479 -4.68 1.27 -13.01
C GLN A 479 -6.22 1.35 -12.97
N GLY A 480 -6.78 2.06 -11.97
CA GLY A 480 -8.23 2.24 -11.84
C GLY A 480 -8.95 1.15 -11.03
N GLY A 481 -8.21 0.42 -10.17
CA GLY A 481 -8.83 -0.42 -9.14
C GLY A 481 -9.59 0.41 -8.10
N GLY A 482 -10.79 -0.05 -7.74
CA GLY A 482 -11.61 0.54 -6.68
C GLY A 482 -11.37 -0.14 -5.33
N SER A 483 -12.12 0.26 -4.30
CA SER A 483 -12.09 -0.36 -2.98
C SER A 483 -13.47 -0.60 -2.38
N LYS A 484 -13.51 -1.46 -1.36
CA LYS A 484 -14.67 -1.74 -0.52
C LYS A 484 -14.28 -1.61 0.95
N ASP A 485 -15.26 -1.39 1.82
CA ASP A 485 -15.07 -1.62 3.26
C ASP A 485 -15.05 -3.13 3.55
N THR A 486 -14.30 -3.55 4.58
CA THR A 486 -14.16 -4.96 4.98
C THR A 486 -14.75 -5.17 6.37
N TRP A 487 -15.93 -5.77 6.44
CA TRP A 487 -16.69 -6.00 7.66
C TRP A 487 -16.39 -7.37 8.25
N VAL A 488 -15.63 -7.41 9.35
CA VAL A 488 -15.57 -8.59 10.22
C VAL A 488 -16.78 -8.58 11.15
N VAL A 489 -17.62 -9.61 11.08
CA VAL A 489 -18.96 -9.65 11.71
C VAL A 489 -19.13 -10.77 12.72
N GLY A 490 -19.87 -10.50 13.80
CA GLY A 490 -20.21 -11.48 14.84
C GLY A 490 -19.41 -11.37 16.13
N PHE A 491 -19.70 -12.28 17.07
CA PHE A 491 -19.10 -12.25 18.42
C PHE A 491 -17.67 -12.79 18.43
N ALA A 492 -16.73 -12.00 18.97
CA ALA A 492 -15.50 -12.56 19.52
C ALA A 492 -15.86 -13.36 20.79
N GLY A 493 -15.53 -14.65 20.81
CA GLY A 493 -15.85 -15.53 21.93
C GLY A 493 -15.10 -15.14 23.20
N GLY A 494 -15.82 -14.85 24.28
CA GLY A 494 -15.25 -14.47 25.58
C GLY A 494 -16.26 -13.92 26.57
N PHE A 495 -17.25 -13.14 26.11
CA PHE A 495 -18.35 -12.65 26.95
C PHE A 495 -19.56 -13.57 26.88
N SER A 496 -19.85 -14.26 27.99
CA SER A 496 -21.11 -14.97 28.18
C SER A 496 -22.22 -13.96 28.55
N PRO A 497 -23.41 -13.99 27.93
CA PRO A 497 -24.47 -13.01 28.16
C PRO A 497 -25.29 -13.34 29.42
N VAL A 498 -24.65 -13.24 30.58
CA VAL A 498 -25.29 -13.20 31.90
C VAL A 498 -24.94 -11.84 32.51
N ASP A 499 -25.96 -11.08 32.92
CA ASP A 499 -25.87 -9.73 33.52
C ASP A 499 -25.14 -8.67 32.66
N GLY A 500 -25.85 -8.03 31.72
CA GLY A 500 -25.28 -6.89 30.97
C GLY A 500 -26.13 -6.19 29.90
N THR A 501 -27.35 -6.63 29.63
CA THR A 501 -28.16 -6.15 28.48
C THR A 501 -28.47 -4.66 28.45
N ALA A 502 -28.51 -3.97 29.61
CA ALA A 502 -28.70 -2.53 29.69
C ALA A 502 -27.43 -1.71 29.39
N VAL A 503 -26.25 -2.21 29.74
CA VAL A 503 -24.99 -1.46 29.65
C VAL A 503 -24.47 -1.39 28.20
N ILE A 504 -24.65 -2.48 27.45
CA ILE A 504 -24.21 -2.59 26.05
C ILE A 504 -24.90 -1.54 25.17
N ALA A 505 -26.20 -1.29 25.37
CA ALA A 505 -26.97 -0.36 24.55
C ALA A 505 -26.48 1.10 24.67
N GLN A 506 -26.10 1.54 25.88
CA GLN A 506 -25.57 2.89 26.10
C GLN A 506 -24.17 3.08 25.51
N ASN A 507 -23.34 2.03 25.50
CA ASN A 507 -21.98 2.10 24.97
C ASN A 507 -21.92 2.06 23.43
N ILE A 508 -22.90 1.46 22.75
CA ILE A 508 -22.94 1.41 21.27
C ILE A 508 -23.21 2.78 20.64
N GLN A 509 -24.05 3.62 21.26
CA GLN A 509 -24.22 5.01 20.83
C GLN A 509 -22.94 5.82 21.02
N GLY A 510 -22.17 5.54 22.09
CA GLY A 510 -20.80 6.02 22.25
C GLY A 510 -19.87 5.56 21.13
N LEU A 511 -19.91 4.28 20.74
CA LEU A 511 -19.04 3.73 19.70
C LEU A 511 -19.29 4.33 18.31
N VAL A 512 -20.55 4.65 17.97
CA VAL A 512 -20.93 5.36 16.74
C VAL A 512 -20.59 6.84 16.85
N ALA A 513 -20.74 7.44 18.04
CA ALA A 513 -20.31 8.80 18.30
C ALA A 513 -18.80 8.95 18.13
N ASP A 514 -17.95 8.11 18.74
CA ASP A 514 -16.48 8.20 18.61
C ASP A 514 -16.00 8.02 17.16
N GLN A 515 -16.63 7.14 16.38
CA GLN A 515 -16.37 7.01 14.94
C GLN A 515 -16.77 8.26 14.12
N ALA A 516 -17.61 9.14 14.68
CA ALA A 516 -18.04 10.40 14.07
C ALA A 516 -17.46 11.67 14.75
N ALA A 517 -16.98 11.61 16.00
CA ALA A 517 -16.80 12.76 16.89
C ALA A 517 -15.52 13.57 16.64
N ASN A 518 -14.54 13.03 15.90
CA ASN A 518 -13.34 13.74 15.44
C ASN A 518 -13.66 14.80 14.34
N THR A 519 -14.79 15.48 14.46
CA THR A 519 -15.34 16.50 13.53
C THR A 519 -15.40 17.89 14.19
N GLN A 520 -14.56 18.16 15.20
CA GLN A 520 -14.26 19.54 15.56
C GLN A 520 -13.20 20.11 14.61
N ALA A 521 -13.67 20.95 13.67
CA ALA A 521 -12.80 21.84 12.93
C ALA A 521 -12.38 23.00 13.85
N ILE A 522 -11.24 22.85 14.51
CA ILE A 522 -10.60 23.96 15.24
C ILE A 522 -10.27 25.04 14.19
N PRO A 523 -10.70 26.30 14.37
CA PRO A 523 -10.55 27.32 13.34
C PRO A 523 -9.09 27.68 13.11
N ILE A 524 -8.58 27.36 11.92
CA ILE A 524 -7.26 27.80 11.43
C ILE A 524 -7.34 29.30 11.10
N VAL A 525 -7.23 30.13 12.15
CA VAL A 525 -6.68 31.50 12.23
C VAL A 525 -7.03 32.00 13.63
N GLY A 526 -6.08 31.89 14.55
CA GLY A 526 -6.05 32.76 15.72
C GLY A 526 -5.65 34.16 15.25
N LYS A 527 -6.38 35.20 15.66
CA LYS A 527 -5.94 36.59 15.41
C LYS A 527 -4.73 36.90 16.29
N HIS A 528 -3.54 36.80 15.73
CA HIS A 528 -2.34 37.42 16.30
C HIS A 528 -2.10 38.79 15.66
N ALA A 529 -1.52 39.69 16.46
CA ALA A 529 -0.99 40.95 15.97
C ALA A 529 0.29 40.68 15.15
N PRO A 530 0.66 41.56 14.21
CA PRO A 530 1.94 41.43 13.51
C PRO A 530 3.10 41.73 14.46
N ASP A 531 3.87 40.70 14.81
CA ASP A 531 5.13 40.88 15.54
C ASP A 531 6.19 41.53 14.65
N HIS A 532 6.93 42.48 15.22
CA HIS A 532 8.02 43.20 14.56
C HIS A 532 9.39 42.53 14.80
N SER A 533 10.34 42.77 13.90
CA SER A 533 11.70 42.25 14.05
C SER A 533 12.42 42.92 15.24
N PRO A 534 13.18 42.18 16.07
CA PRO A 534 13.97 42.77 17.16
C PRO A 534 15.13 43.66 16.67
N TYR A 535 15.29 43.85 15.35
CA TYR A 535 16.25 44.75 14.72
C TYR A 535 15.62 46.03 14.13
N ASP A 536 14.29 46.17 14.16
CA ASP A 536 13.62 47.40 13.70
C ASP A 536 13.81 48.55 14.69
N LYS A 537 14.19 49.74 14.20
CA LYS A 537 14.16 50.97 15.01
C LYS A 537 12.71 51.39 15.25
N PRO A 538 12.34 51.83 16.48
CA PRO A 538 10.98 52.27 16.77
C PRO A 538 10.59 53.47 15.89
N ARG A 539 9.49 53.33 15.14
CA ARG A 539 8.87 54.42 14.38
C ARG A 539 8.08 55.35 15.30
N SER A 540 7.83 56.58 14.85
CA SER A 540 7.05 57.53 15.62
C SER A 540 5.54 57.24 15.51
N HIS A 541 4.75 57.68 16.49
CA HIS A 541 3.30 57.51 16.44
C HIS A 541 2.61 58.30 15.31
N GLN A 542 3.28 59.29 14.69
CA GLN A 542 2.73 60.02 13.55
C GLN A 542 2.74 59.17 12.27
N ASP A 543 3.83 58.42 12.03
CA ASP A 543 4.02 57.58 10.84
C ASP A 543 2.91 56.52 10.67
N GLN A 544 2.34 56.05 11.79
CA GLN A 544 1.28 55.03 11.79
C GLN A 544 -0.11 55.59 11.45
N GLN A 545 -0.39 56.86 11.76
CA GLN A 545 -1.72 57.45 11.52
C GLN A 545 -1.95 57.80 10.05
N GLU A 546 -0.92 58.29 9.35
CA GLU A 546 -1.04 58.64 7.92
C GLU A 546 -1.25 57.42 7.02
N GLN A 547 -0.53 56.31 7.27
CA GLN A 547 -0.73 55.07 6.49
C GLN A 547 -2.14 54.47 6.69
N GLN A 548 -2.69 54.55 7.90
CA GLN A 548 -4.01 53.98 8.20
C GLN A 548 -5.16 54.78 7.56
N GLN A 549 -5.02 56.10 7.40
CA GLN A 549 -5.99 56.91 6.63
C GLN A 549 -5.91 56.62 5.12
N GLN A 550 -4.72 56.42 4.54
CA GLN A 550 -4.58 56.17 3.10
C GLN A 550 -5.18 54.81 2.68
N GLN A 551 -5.07 53.77 3.51
CA GLN A 551 -5.63 52.44 3.18
C GLN A 551 -7.17 52.40 3.23
N LEU A 552 -7.81 53.21 4.09
CA LEU A 552 -9.28 53.26 4.20
C LEU A 552 -9.97 53.93 2.99
N ALA A 553 -9.24 54.65 2.14
CA ALA A 553 -9.78 55.39 1.00
C ALA A 553 -9.90 54.58 -0.31
N ALA A 554 -9.40 53.33 -0.35
CA ALA A 554 -9.07 52.64 -1.61
C ALA A 554 -9.93 51.42 -1.99
N ALA A 555 -11.06 51.16 -1.30
CA ALA A 555 -11.88 49.96 -1.51
C ALA A 555 -13.29 50.28 -2.07
N PRO A 556 -13.71 49.70 -3.22
CA PRO A 556 -15.06 49.87 -3.76
C PRO A 556 -16.09 48.96 -3.04
N PRO A 557 -17.37 49.37 -2.95
CA PRO A 557 -18.40 48.66 -2.17
C PRO A 557 -18.98 47.43 -2.90
N ALA A 558 -19.18 46.34 -2.15
CA ALA A 558 -19.85 45.13 -2.64
C ALA A 558 -21.38 45.20 -2.47
N LEU A 559 -22.13 44.79 -3.50
CA LEU A 559 -23.60 44.79 -3.51
C LEU A 559 -24.18 43.51 -2.89
N ALA A 560 -25.01 43.67 -1.86
CA ALA A 560 -25.79 42.56 -1.28
C ALA A 560 -27.00 42.17 -2.16
N ARG A 561 -27.40 40.89 -2.11
CA ARG A 561 -28.64 40.39 -2.72
C ARG A 561 -29.56 39.77 -1.66
N ARG A 562 -30.85 40.14 -1.70
CA ARG A 562 -31.96 39.39 -1.08
C ARG A 562 -33.23 39.51 -1.92
N SER A 563 -34.09 38.50 -1.80
CA SER A 563 -35.55 38.47 -2.07
C SER A 563 -36.11 38.91 -3.43
N ALA A 564 -36.57 37.90 -4.18
CA ALA A 564 -37.90 37.80 -4.84
C ALA A 564 -38.38 38.84 -5.87
N GLY A 565 -38.88 38.35 -7.02
CA GLY A 565 -39.67 39.12 -7.98
C GLY A 565 -39.79 38.48 -9.38
N HIS A 566 -41.01 38.18 -9.81
CA HIS A 566 -41.43 37.98 -11.21
C HIS A 566 -42.17 39.26 -11.67
N PRO A 567 -42.53 39.52 -12.96
CA PRO A 567 -42.61 38.58 -14.10
C PRO A 567 -42.23 39.13 -15.52
N ASP A 568 -42.38 38.25 -16.53
CA ASP A 568 -42.80 38.49 -17.95
C ASP A 568 -41.91 39.28 -18.97
N ALA A 569 -42.30 39.16 -20.25
CA ALA A 569 -42.06 40.04 -21.41
C ALA A 569 -40.87 39.78 -22.40
N ARG A 570 -41.03 38.75 -23.24
CA ARG A 570 -40.89 38.77 -24.73
C ARG A 570 -39.67 39.50 -25.39
N GLY A 571 -38.77 38.71 -26.01
CA GLY A 571 -38.84 38.55 -27.48
C GLY A 571 -37.66 38.98 -28.40
N ARG A 572 -37.40 38.08 -29.38
CA ARG A 572 -36.79 38.24 -30.73
C ARG A 572 -35.25 38.20 -30.90
N LEU A 573 -34.87 37.43 -31.93
CA LEU A 573 -33.55 37.28 -32.56
C LEU A 573 -33.29 38.40 -33.58
N PRO A 574 -32.05 38.52 -34.11
CA PRO A 574 -31.81 38.01 -35.47
C PRO A 574 -30.54 37.13 -35.62
N ARG A 575 -30.23 36.75 -36.88
CA ARG A 575 -29.23 35.74 -37.30
C ARG A 575 -28.03 36.37 -38.07
N PRO A 576 -26.95 35.59 -38.40
CA PRO A 576 -25.66 36.11 -38.86
C PRO A 576 -25.48 36.15 -40.41
N PRO A 577 -24.35 36.69 -40.91
CA PRO A 577 -23.86 36.51 -42.29
C PRO A 577 -22.76 35.42 -42.42
N LEU A 578 -22.24 35.20 -43.64
CA LEU A 578 -21.43 34.03 -44.06
C LEU A 578 -20.18 34.40 -44.89
N THR A 579 -19.10 33.60 -44.73
CA THR A 579 -18.11 33.11 -45.74
C THR A 579 -17.44 34.03 -46.78
N LEU A 580 -16.10 33.92 -46.92
CA LEU A 580 -15.33 33.47 -48.13
C LEU A 580 -13.88 34.02 -48.15
N GLY A 581 -12.92 33.23 -48.68
CA GLY A 581 -11.53 33.66 -48.97
C GLY A 581 -10.49 32.53 -48.82
N GLU A 582 -9.69 32.24 -49.86
CA GLU A 582 -8.69 31.14 -49.90
C GLU A 582 -7.36 31.63 -50.58
N PRO A 583 -6.34 30.82 -50.98
CA PRO A 583 -4.94 31.01 -50.52
C PRO A 583 -3.90 31.36 -51.63
N LEU A 584 -2.59 31.12 -51.36
CA LEU A 584 -1.33 31.26 -52.17
C LEU A 584 -0.39 32.41 -51.67
N ALA A 585 0.96 32.39 -51.76
CA ALA A 585 1.97 31.34 -52.05
C ALA A 585 3.42 31.80 -51.65
N THR A 586 4.40 30.88 -51.74
CA THR A 586 5.90 31.06 -51.65
C THR A 586 6.51 31.51 -53.02
N PRO A 587 7.86 31.63 -53.31
CA PRO A 587 9.08 31.12 -52.62
C PRO A 587 10.42 31.95 -52.74
N SER A 588 11.56 31.29 -52.44
CA SER A 588 12.97 31.57 -52.86
C SER A 588 13.74 32.75 -52.19
N ALA A 589 15.08 32.83 -52.19
CA ALA A 589 16.21 31.86 -52.20
C ALA A 589 17.55 32.61 -51.93
N GLY A 590 18.66 31.95 -51.59
CA GLY A 590 19.99 32.59 -51.54
C GLY A 590 21.13 31.76 -50.93
N ASP A 591 22.24 31.60 -51.66
CA ASP A 591 23.41 30.79 -51.28
C ASP A 591 24.38 31.44 -50.27
N ARG A 592 25.17 30.59 -49.59
CA ARG A 592 26.65 30.59 -49.74
C ARG A 592 27.28 29.28 -49.24
N ASP A 593 28.29 28.83 -49.97
CA ASP A 593 29.09 27.61 -49.76
C ASP A 593 30.57 27.99 -49.52
N LEU A 594 31.47 26.99 -49.41
CA LEU A 594 32.92 26.96 -49.11
C LEU A 594 33.24 26.51 -47.66
N SER A 595 34.15 25.56 -47.41
CA SER A 595 35.01 24.77 -48.33
C SER A 595 35.60 23.49 -47.70
N THR A 596 35.83 22.44 -48.51
CA THR A 596 36.94 21.43 -48.54
C THR A 596 37.86 21.20 -47.30
N ARG A 597 38.37 19.98 -46.99
CA ARG A 597 38.88 18.90 -47.89
C ARG A 597 39.19 17.55 -47.18
N GLU A 598 39.22 16.46 -47.97
CA GLU A 598 40.18 15.29 -48.07
C GLU A 598 41.25 15.06 -46.96
N ARG A 599 41.80 13.88 -46.57
CA ARG A 599 41.86 12.40 -46.92
C ARG A 599 42.70 11.70 -45.77
N GLU A 600 43.02 10.40 -45.61
CA GLU A 600 42.69 9.02 -46.06
C GLU A 600 43.28 8.02 -44.99
N VAL A 601 42.66 6.89 -44.58
CA VAL A 601 42.58 5.51 -45.15
C VAL A 601 43.87 4.63 -45.11
N CYS A 602 43.73 3.47 -44.45
CA CYS A 602 44.51 2.19 -44.52
C CYS A 602 45.89 1.99 -43.82
N GLY A 603 45.99 0.87 -43.07
CA GLY A 603 47.22 0.22 -42.58
C GLY A 603 46.95 -1.09 -41.80
N ARG A 604 47.67 -2.19 -42.09
CA ARG A 604 47.60 -3.52 -41.40
C ARG A 604 48.85 -3.70 -40.48
N ALA A 605 49.06 -4.71 -39.62
CA ALA A 605 48.54 -6.09 -39.49
C ALA A 605 48.65 -6.68 -38.03
N ARG A 606 48.52 -8.00 -37.85
CA ARG A 606 48.59 -8.76 -36.56
C ARG A 606 49.93 -9.59 -36.42
N PRO A 607 50.04 -10.66 -35.58
CA PRO A 607 50.77 -10.72 -34.29
C PRO A 607 51.97 -11.73 -34.32
N PRO A 608 52.62 -12.18 -33.19
CA PRO A 608 52.07 -13.21 -32.27
C PRO A 608 52.55 -13.18 -30.78
N ARG A 609 52.17 -14.21 -30.00
CA ARG A 609 52.68 -14.68 -28.67
C ARG A 609 53.78 -15.78 -28.88
N PRO A 610 54.45 -16.46 -27.88
CA PRO A 610 54.14 -16.73 -26.44
C PRO A 610 55.41 -16.60 -25.51
N SER A 611 55.79 -17.37 -24.46
CA SER A 611 55.27 -18.54 -23.67
C SER A 611 56.00 -18.79 -22.32
N ARG A 612 55.24 -19.05 -21.23
CA ARG A 612 55.50 -20.02 -20.11
C ARG A 612 56.76 -19.78 -19.21
N SER A 613 57.05 -20.48 -18.10
CA SER A 613 56.65 -21.79 -17.48
C SER A 613 57.02 -21.83 -15.96
N SER A 614 56.56 -22.71 -15.04
CA SER A 614 55.39 -23.62 -14.87
C SER A 614 55.54 -24.46 -13.55
N ALA A 615 54.52 -25.23 -13.14
CA ALA A 615 54.56 -26.38 -12.19
C ALA A 615 54.56 -26.06 -10.65
N ASN A 616 54.09 -26.92 -9.72
CA ASN A 616 53.58 -28.31 -9.85
C ASN A 616 52.68 -28.82 -8.67
N VAL A 617 51.89 -29.89 -8.95
CA VAL A 617 51.38 -30.97 -8.04
C VAL A 617 50.31 -30.70 -6.93
N ALA A 618 49.39 -31.67 -6.80
CA ALA A 618 48.54 -32.03 -5.64
C ALA A 618 48.50 -33.58 -5.51
N PRO A 619 48.07 -34.21 -4.39
CA PRO A 619 46.67 -34.67 -4.30
C PRO A 619 46.06 -34.82 -2.87
N ALA A 620 44.84 -35.37 -2.82
CA ALA A 620 43.84 -35.44 -1.74
C ALA A 620 44.06 -36.37 -0.52
N ALA A 621 43.38 -36.02 0.58
CA ALA A 621 42.77 -36.88 1.64
C ALA A 621 41.75 -35.97 2.40
N ALA A 622 40.53 -36.31 2.84
CA ALA A 622 39.85 -37.53 3.32
C ALA A 622 39.58 -37.52 4.85
N ALA A 623 38.46 -36.89 5.23
CA ALA A 623 37.48 -37.14 6.32
C ALA A 623 37.86 -37.65 7.75
N THR A 624 36.85 -37.47 8.62
CA THR A 624 36.57 -38.10 9.93
C THR A 624 37.29 -37.66 11.21
N GLU A 625 36.44 -37.55 12.24
CA GLU A 625 36.63 -37.17 13.64
C GLU A 625 37.43 -38.22 14.46
N GLY A 626 37.82 -37.87 15.69
CA GLY A 626 38.35 -38.84 16.66
C GLY A 626 38.91 -38.20 17.93
N GLU A 627 38.41 -38.61 19.10
CA GLU A 627 38.80 -38.08 20.42
C GLU A 627 40.13 -38.65 20.97
N ALA A 628 40.69 -37.90 21.92
CA ALA A 628 41.42 -38.30 23.14
C ALA A 628 42.17 -39.66 23.21
N GLY A 629 43.44 -39.59 23.66
CA GLY A 629 44.16 -40.73 24.24
C GLY A 629 45.67 -40.51 24.27
N ALA A 630 46.34 -40.91 25.36
CA ALA A 630 47.79 -40.81 25.50
C ALA A 630 48.41 -42.16 25.89
N CYS A 631 49.20 -42.73 24.98
CA CYS A 631 50.37 -43.58 25.25
C CYS A 631 51.15 -43.80 23.94
#